data_AF-A0A7R9T3U3-F1
#
_entry.id   AF-A0A7R9T3U3-F1
#
_cell.length_a   1.000
_cell.length_b   1.000
_cell.length_c   1.000
_cell.angle_alpha   90.00
_cell.angle_beta   90.00
_cell.angle_gamma   90.00
#
_symmetry.space_group_name_H-M   'P 1'
#
loop_
_entity.id
_entity.type
_entity.pdbx_description
1 polymer ?
#
loop_
_entity_poly.entity_id
_entity_poly.type
_entity_poly.pdbx_seq_one_letter_code
_entity_poly.pdbx_strand_id
1 'polypeptide(L)'
;GDGDGDGGAAARERPSGKKRPWNPGAGPMPSKGDVKGGKSNRDGGANASASGGAWYEASEALDAELGSAGKRGKSKSEPTRGELEEKERMAKNALEDRVNTYAKRMQRHSDANAKWLEMVRTNGTASDKVAANVLSVTEDPAANLKALENLLGIVERARASGGKRGAVQSITALETLFRESLLPDRKLRYFSEQPLSVAASAPHERKRLMYWYVEDSIKRMYLRFIAALDELSRDPLPILKEKSLKSAYALLKSKPEGERQLLNIMVNKLGDPSRKIASSASYLCLELIKAHPAMKRIVAREVEAFTFRRGVGLKAQYYAAVMMNQIPLGHKGDGPALAEQLIEAYFGLFQYLYNLSLKKDPAKEEEAKPEVKKKDKKRHRDGGRGRGGRGGRRSGRGG
;
A
#
# COMPACT_ATOMS: atom_id res chain seq x y z
N GLY A 1 39.06 55.67 -40.48
CA GLY A 1 38.51 56.18 -39.21
C GLY A 1 37.85 55.03 -38.50
N ASP A 2 38.60 54.00 -38.11
CA ASP A 2 39.66 53.96 -37.07
C ASP A 2 39.07 54.11 -35.67
N GLY A 3 39.23 53.06 -34.87
CA GLY A 3 38.84 53.02 -33.46
C GLY A 3 38.74 51.61 -32.90
N ASP A 4 39.89 50.93 -32.81
CA ASP A 4 40.10 49.68 -32.08
C ASP A 4 39.69 49.77 -30.59
N GLY A 5 39.27 48.63 -30.03
CA GLY A 5 38.97 48.48 -28.61
C GLY A 5 38.90 47.01 -28.20
N ASP A 6 40.08 46.44 -27.95
CA ASP A 6 40.38 45.13 -27.38
C ASP A 6 39.61 44.84 -26.07
N GLY A 7 39.31 43.57 -25.82
CA GLY A 7 38.44 43.14 -24.70
C GLY A 7 38.46 41.65 -24.42
N GLY A 8 39.64 41.13 -24.10
CA GLY A 8 39.88 39.78 -23.59
C GLY A 8 39.19 39.45 -22.25
N ALA A 9 39.10 38.16 -21.99
CA ALA A 9 38.28 37.48 -20.99
C ALA A 9 38.63 37.76 -19.51
N ALA A 10 37.61 37.76 -18.65
CA ALA A 10 37.75 37.52 -17.21
C ALA A 10 36.57 36.69 -16.67
N ALA A 11 36.89 35.50 -16.17
CA ALA A 11 35.99 34.55 -15.53
C ALA A 11 35.38 35.15 -14.24
N ARG A 12 34.06 35.06 -14.09
CA ARG A 12 33.36 35.43 -12.84
C ARG A 12 33.33 34.22 -11.89
N GLU A 13 34.13 34.30 -10.83
CA GLU A 13 34.06 33.40 -9.67
C GLU A 13 32.72 33.56 -8.92
N ARG A 14 32.17 32.44 -8.44
CA ARG A 14 30.97 32.39 -7.59
C ARG A 14 31.41 32.53 -6.12
N PRO A 15 30.79 33.39 -5.29
CA PRO A 15 31.17 33.53 -3.90
C PRO A 15 30.75 32.31 -3.07
N SER A 16 31.66 31.89 -2.19
CA SER A 16 31.54 30.78 -1.24
C SER A 16 30.43 31.04 -0.20
N GLY A 17 29.52 30.07 -0.04
CA GLY A 17 28.40 30.16 0.88
C GLY A 17 28.85 30.16 2.35
N LYS A 18 28.55 31.25 3.07
CA LYS A 18 28.64 31.33 4.53
C LYS A 18 27.69 30.31 5.17
N LYS A 19 28.22 29.38 5.98
CA LYS A 19 27.44 28.41 6.77
C LYS A 19 26.65 29.11 7.87
N ARG A 20 25.36 28.79 7.98
CA ARG A 20 24.48 29.26 9.07
C ARG A 20 24.94 28.66 10.42
N PRO A 21 24.94 29.42 11.52
CA PRO A 21 25.26 28.88 12.85
C PRO A 21 24.17 27.92 13.34
N TRP A 22 24.59 26.91 14.11
CA TRP A 22 23.77 25.82 14.66
C TRP A 22 22.73 26.34 15.66
N ASN A 23 21.50 25.81 15.58
CA ASN A 23 20.37 26.22 16.42
C ASN A 23 20.44 25.51 17.80
N PRO A 24 20.48 26.23 18.94
CA PRO A 24 20.56 25.66 20.28
C PRO A 24 19.37 24.77 20.71
N GLY A 25 18.26 24.75 19.96
CA GLY A 25 17.09 23.90 20.23
C GLY A 25 17.13 22.47 19.67
N ALA A 26 18.22 22.07 18.99
CA ALA A 26 18.28 20.82 18.22
C ALA A 26 19.03 19.66 18.91
N GLY A 27 19.32 19.75 20.21
CA GLY A 27 20.09 18.73 20.93
C GLY A 27 21.61 18.80 20.69
N PRO A 28 22.41 17.96 21.36
CA PRO A 28 23.87 18.10 21.41
C PRO A 28 24.52 17.88 20.05
N MET A 29 25.43 18.77 19.69
CA MET A 29 26.16 18.79 18.42
C MET A 29 27.13 17.59 18.33
N PRO A 30 27.17 16.83 17.23
CA PRO A 30 28.11 15.73 17.08
C PRO A 30 29.55 16.26 16.98
N SER A 31 30.40 15.84 17.92
CA SER A 31 31.80 16.24 18.01
C SER A 31 32.61 15.71 16.82
N LYS A 32 33.40 16.58 16.20
CA LYS A 32 34.41 16.22 15.19
C LYS A 32 35.70 15.82 15.91
N GLY A 33 36.05 14.54 15.84
CA GLY A 33 37.38 14.06 16.22
C GLY A 33 37.36 12.59 16.56
N ASP A 34 37.78 11.75 15.60
CA ASP A 34 38.77 10.68 15.79
C ASP A 34 38.71 9.68 14.63
N VAL A 35 39.38 10.06 13.55
CA VAL A 35 39.85 9.14 12.52
C VAL A 35 41.22 8.66 12.97
N LYS A 36 41.30 7.43 13.50
CA LYS A 36 42.57 6.69 13.60
C LYS A 36 42.36 5.26 13.15
N GLY A 37 43.11 4.89 12.10
CA GLY A 37 43.19 3.53 11.60
C GLY A 37 43.82 2.58 12.60
N GLY A 38 43.27 1.37 12.67
CA GLY A 38 43.80 0.24 13.41
C GLY A 38 43.72 -1.01 12.52
N LYS A 39 44.88 -1.65 12.34
CA LYS A 39 45.14 -2.76 11.42
C LYS A 39 44.31 -4.01 11.69
N SER A 40 44.10 -4.74 10.61
CA SER A 40 43.66 -6.14 10.51
C SER A 40 44.30 -7.07 11.54
N ASN A 41 43.48 -7.90 12.19
CA ASN A 41 43.91 -9.23 12.60
C ASN A 41 42.90 -10.27 12.11
N ARG A 42 43.41 -11.25 11.36
CA ARG A 42 42.68 -12.40 10.82
C ARG A 42 42.52 -13.40 11.97
N ASP A 43 41.29 -13.76 12.29
CA ASP A 43 40.97 -15.08 12.81
C ASP A 43 39.73 -15.60 12.10
N GLY A 44 39.92 -16.74 11.43
CA GLY A 44 38.90 -17.44 10.66
C GLY A 44 37.96 -18.20 11.58
N GLY A 45 36.66 -18.04 11.32
CA GLY A 45 35.61 -18.81 11.99
C GLY A 45 34.23 -18.32 11.57
N ALA A 46 33.63 -19.04 10.62
CA ALA A 46 32.20 -19.12 10.31
C ALA A 46 31.30 -18.00 10.88
N ASN A 47 31.17 -16.88 10.17
CA ASN A 47 30.07 -15.94 10.40
C ASN A 47 29.69 -15.16 9.13
N ALA A 48 29.17 -15.87 8.13
CA ALA A 48 28.64 -15.26 6.90
C ALA A 48 27.14 -14.89 7.03
N SER A 49 26.65 -14.47 8.20
CA SER A 49 25.24 -14.05 8.36
C SER A 49 25.02 -12.83 9.23
N ALA A 50 25.97 -11.88 9.24
CA ALA A 50 25.87 -10.64 9.99
C ALA A 50 26.10 -9.41 9.09
N SER A 51 25.33 -9.33 8.00
CA SER A 51 25.15 -8.10 7.22
C SER A 51 23.69 -8.04 6.78
N GLY A 52 23.03 -6.90 7.04
CA GLY A 52 21.61 -6.64 6.76
C GLY A 52 21.27 -6.61 5.28
N GLY A 53 21.37 -7.76 4.62
CA GLY A 53 20.75 -8.03 3.35
C GLY A 53 19.29 -8.43 3.56
N ALA A 54 18.43 -8.12 2.59
CA ALA A 54 17.03 -8.48 2.68
C ALA A 54 16.87 -10.01 2.76
N TRP A 55 15.86 -10.50 3.49
CA TRP A 55 15.66 -11.94 3.72
C TRP A 55 15.63 -12.77 2.42
N TYR A 56 15.17 -12.17 1.31
CA TYR A 56 15.11 -12.80 0.00
C TYR A 56 16.49 -12.97 -0.65
N GLU A 57 17.48 -12.11 -0.37
CA GLU A 57 18.86 -12.29 -0.84
C GLU A 57 19.51 -13.50 -0.16
N ALA A 58 19.27 -13.67 1.14
CA ALA A 58 19.71 -14.83 1.88
C ALA A 58 19.02 -16.12 1.39
N SER A 59 17.74 -16.04 1.01
CA SER A 59 17.02 -17.15 0.38
C SER A 59 17.62 -17.51 -0.97
N GLU A 60 17.88 -16.51 -1.83
CA GLU A 60 18.44 -16.72 -3.17
C GLU A 60 19.85 -17.31 -3.13
N ALA A 61 20.68 -16.92 -2.16
CA ALA A 61 21.98 -17.54 -1.95
C ALA A 61 21.86 -19.05 -1.61
N LEU A 62 20.90 -19.43 -0.76
CA LEU A 62 20.64 -20.83 -0.41
C LEU A 62 20.03 -21.64 -1.56
N ASP A 63 19.27 -20.98 -2.43
CA ASP A 63 18.72 -21.58 -3.65
C ASP A 63 19.81 -21.75 -4.74
N ALA A 64 20.80 -20.86 -4.81
CA ALA A 64 21.95 -20.99 -5.69
C ALA A 64 22.83 -22.21 -5.31
N GLU A 65 23.05 -22.44 -4.01
CA GLU A 65 23.69 -23.66 -3.50
C GLU A 65 22.94 -24.91 -3.97
N LEU A 66 21.61 -24.89 -3.89
CA LEU A 66 20.76 -25.98 -4.34
C LEU A 66 20.87 -26.22 -5.85
N GLY A 67 20.88 -25.16 -6.66
CA GLY A 67 21.08 -25.25 -8.11
C GLY A 67 22.44 -25.83 -8.50
N SER A 68 23.49 -25.53 -7.72
CA SER A 68 24.83 -26.10 -7.91
C SER A 68 24.88 -27.60 -7.58
N ALA A 69 24.13 -28.03 -6.56
CA ALA A 69 24.01 -29.44 -6.15
C ALA A 69 23.07 -30.25 -7.05
N GLY A 70 22.04 -29.60 -7.63
CA GLY A 70 20.98 -30.18 -8.46
C GLY A 70 21.43 -30.73 -9.82
N LYS A 71 22.69 -30.53 -10.24
CA LYS A 71 23.27 -31.25 -11.38
C LYS A 71 23.41 -32.77 -11.14
N ARG A 72 23.13 -33.28 -9.93
CA ARG A 72 23.31 -34.70 -9.57
C ARG A 72 22.06 -35.50 -9.19
N GLY A 73 20.84 -34.96 -9.24
CA GLY A 73 19.66 -35.76 -8.87
C GLY A 73 18.33 -35.18 -9.36
N LYS A 74 17.74 -35.79 -10.39
CA LYS A 74 16.35 -35.55 -10.78
C LYS A 74 15.46 -36.52 -10.00
N SER A 75 14.83 -36.08 -8.92
CA SER A 75 13.63 -36.74 -8.40
C SER A 75 12.39 -35.98 -8.90
N LYS A 76 11.56 -36.69 -9.68
CA LYS A 76 10.38 -36.19 -10.41
C LYS A 76 9.06 -36.54 -9.69
N SER A 77 9.07 -36.77 -8.38
CA SER A 77 7.84 -37.03 -7.61
C SER A 77 7.41 -35.75 -6.90
N GLU A 78 6.14 -35.36 -7.08
CA GLU A 78 5.51 -34.35 -6.23
C GLU A 78 5.61 -34.81 -4.76
N PRO A 79 5.98 -33.91 -3.83
CA PRO A 79 6.11 -34.26 -2.42
C PRO A 79 4.76 -34.75 -1.90
N THR A 80 4.77 -35.87 -1.19
CA THR A 80 3.54 -36.38 -0.57
C THR A 80 3.06 -35.40 0.51
N ARG A 81 1.76 -35.39 0.83
CA ARG A 81 1.19 -34.51 1.85
C ARG A 81 1.94 -34.62 3.20
N GLY A 82 2.32 -35.84 3.60
CA GLY A 82 3.09 -36.07 4.83
C GLY A 82 4.49 -35.47 4.79
N GLU A 83 5.18 -35.53 3.64
CA GLU A 83 6.48 -34.88 3.46
C GLU A 83 6.38 -33.35 3.52
N LEU A 84 5.30 -32.79 2.97
CA LEU A 84 5.04 -31.35 3.05
C LEU A 84 4.83 -30.90 4.49
N GLU A 85 3.96 -31.59 5.23
CA GLU A 85 3.67 -31.29 6.65
C GLU A 85 4.94 -31.40 7.52
N GLU A 86 5.78 -32.41 7.27
CA GLU A 86 7.04 -32.58 8.00
C GLU A 86 8.07 -31.48 7.68
N LYS A 87 8.22 -31.10 6.40
CA LYS A 87 9.10 -29.99 5.99
C LYS A 87 8.61 -28.65 6.51
N GLU A 88 7.30 -28.44 6.53
CA GLU A 88 6.68 -27.25 7.11
C GLU A 88 6.92 -27.19 8.62
N ARG A 89 6.80 -28.31 9.33
CA ARG A 89 7.13 -28.42 10.76
C ARG A 89 8.60 -28.08 11.02
N MET A 90 9.51 -28.59 10.20
CA MET A 90 10.94 -28.27 10.30
C MET A 90 11.20 -26.78 10.07
N ALA A 91 10.54 -26.17 9.07
CA ALA A 91 10.65 -24.75 8.78
C ALA A 91 10.15 -23.88 9.94
N LYS A 92 9.00 -24.22 10.53
CA LYS A 92 8.44 -23.54 11.71
C LYS A 92 9.37 -23.62 12.91
N ASN A 93 9.90 -24.80 13.22
CA ASN A 93 10.87 -24.97 14.31
C ASN A 93 12.15 -24.13 14.07
N ALA A 94 12.62 -24.05 12.83
CA ALA A 94 13.77 -23.23 12.47
C ALA A 94 13.49 -21.73 12.62
N LEU A 95 12.27 -21.31 12.28
CA LEU A 95 11.80 -19.94 12.46
C LEU A 95 11.72 -19.57 13.94
N GLU A 96 11.15 -20.44 14.78
CA GLU A 96 11.09 -20.24 16.24
C GLU A 96 12.48 -20.08 16.85
N ASP A 97 13.45 -20.90 16.43
CA ASP A 97 14.84 -20.75 16.85
C ASP A 97 15.44 -19.40 16.43
N ARG A 98 15.13 -18.91 15.22
CA ARG A 98 15.55 -17.58 14.76
C ARG A 98 14.94 -16.48 15.62
N VAL A 99 13.65 -16.55 15.91
CA VAL A 99 12.94 -15.60 16.79
C VAL A 99 13.58 -15.58 18.18
N ASN A 100 13.84 -16.75 18.76
CA ASN A 100 14.48 -16.89 20.07
C ASN A 100 15.92 -16.35 20.07
N THR A 101 16.67 -16.61 19.01
CA THR A 101 18.05 -16.11 18.86
C THR A 101 18.07 -14.58 18.75
N TYR A 102 17.14 -14.01 17.97
CA TYR A 102 16.97 -12.58 17.84
C TYR A 102 16.59 -11.93 19.19
N ALA A 103 15.64 -12.52 19.92
CA ALA A 103 15.24 -12.05 21.24
C ALA A 103 16.40 -12.07 22.24
N LYS A 104 17.19 -13.16 22.28
CA LYS A 104 18.40 -13.25 23.11
C LYS A 104 19.44 -12.20 22.72
N ARG A 105 19.63 -11.94 21.42
CA ARG A 105 20.53 -10.89 20.94
C ARG A 105 20.09 -9.51 21.45
N MET A 106 18.80 -9.22 21.35
CA MET A 106 18.21 -7.96 21.84
C MET A 106 18.30 -7.79 23.36
N GLN A 107 18.29 -8.88 24.13
CA GLN A 107 18.47 -8.82 25.59
C GLN A 107 19.92 -8.65 26.02
N ARG A 108 20.86 -9.29 25.29
CA ARG A 108 22.30 -9.27 25.64
C ARG A 108 22.96 -7.95 25.29
N HIS A 109 22.54 -7.33 24.19
CA HIS A 109 22.92 -5.97 23.90
C HIS A 109 22.09 -5.07 24.84
N SER A 110 22.73 -4.35 25.79
CA SER A 110 22.10 -3.24 26.51
C SER A 110 21.90 -2.05 25.55
N ASP A 111 21.27 -2.34 24.42
CA ASP A 111 20.99 -1.39 23.38
C ASP A 111 19.87 -0.48 23.86
N ALA A 112 20.13 0.82 23.82
CA ALA A 112 19.12 1.83 24.10
C ALA A 112 17.88 1.60 23.21
N ASN A 113 18.07 1.08 22.00
CA ASN A 113 17.01 0.75 21.07
C ASN A 113 16.13 -0.41 21.57
N ALA A 114 16.70 -1.49 22.11
CA ALA A 114 15.94 -2.61 22.66
C ALA A 114 15.11 -2.20 23.88
N LYS A 115 15.68 -1.38 24.77
CA LYS A 115 14.96 -0.81 25.93
C LYS A 115 13.84 0.14 25.49
N TRP A 116 14.08 0.95 24.46
CA TRP A 116 13.07 1.83 23.88
C TRP A 116 11.92 1.05 23.26
N LEU A 117 12.22 0.00 22.47
CA LEU A 117 11.21 -0.87 21.87
C LEU A 117 10.31 -1.52 22.93
N GLU A 118 10.87 -2.00 24.04
CA GLU A 118 10.08 -2.58 25.13
C GLU A 118 9.22 -1.54 25.87
N MET A 119 9.77 -0.33 26.08
CA MET A 119 9.02 0.79 26.65
C MET A 119 7.85 1.22 25.75
N VAL A 120 8.06 1.29 24.44
CA VAL A 120 7.02 1.64 23.46
C VAL A 120 5.96 0.55 23.36
N ARG A 121 6.36 -0.73 23.44
CA ARG A 121 5.43 -1.86 23.41
C ARG A 121 4.45 -1.82 24.59
N THR A 122 4.94 -1.45 25.77
CA THR A 122 4.16 -1.39 27.01
C THR A 122 3.38 -0.07 27.13
N ASN A 123 4.06 1.06 27.08
CA ASN A 123 3.52 2.37 27.43
C ASN A 123 3.40 3.35 26.25
N GLY A 124 3.85 2.95 25.05
CA GLY A 124 3.83 3.82 23.87
C GLY A 124 2.44 4.11 23.33
N THR A 125 2.32 5.24 22.64
CA THR A 125 1.09 5.61 21.94
C THR A 125 0.83 4.68 20.76
N ALA A 126 -0.38 4.72 20.17
CA ALA A 126 -0.68 3.93 18.96
C ALA A 126 0.30 4.23 17.80
N SER A 127 0.73 5.49 17.67
CA SER A 127 1.72 5.90 16.66
C SER A 127 3.10 5.33 16.95
N ASP A 128 3.53 5.35 18.22
CA ASP A 128 4.82 4.79 18.63
C ASP A 128 4.83 3.27 18.43
N LYS A 129 3.72 2.60 18.75
CA LYS A 129 3.56 1.16 18.51
C LYS A 129 3.65 0.80 17.03
N VAL A 130 3.10 1.63 16.12
CA VAL A 130 3.29 1.44 14.68
C VAL A 130 4.77 1.59 14.31
N ALA A 131 5.43 2.65 14.79
CA ALA A 131 6.86 2.89 14.52
C ALA A 131 7.77 1.75 15.04
N ALA A 132 7.52 1.25 16.25
CA ALA A 132 8.25 0.13 16.83
C ALA A 132 8.09 -1.16 16.02
N ASN A 133 6.88 -1.46 15.52
CA ASN A 133 6.67 -2.61 14.64
C ASN A 133 7.41 -2.43 13.30
N VAL A 134 7.38 -1.23 12.70
CA VAL A 134 8.12 -0.93 11.45
C VAL A 134 9.62 -1.14 11.63
N LEU A 135 10.19 -0.65 12.73
CA LEU A 135 11.60 -0.80 13.05
C LEU A 135 11.98 -2.28 13.20
N SER A 136 11.19 -3.03 13.97
CA SER A 136 11.41 -4.47 14.20
C SER A 136 11.40 -5.25 12.88
N VAL A 137 10.45 -4.96 11.98
CA VAL A 137 10.38 -5.62 10.67
C VAL A 137 11.56 -5.21 9.79
N THR A 138 11.98 -3.96 9.82
CA THR A 138 13.11 -3.46 9.00
C THR A 138 14.44 -4.08 9.42
N GLU A 139 14.66 -4.32 10.71
CA GLU A 139 15.90 -4.90 11.23
C GLU A 139 16.05 -6.39 10.90
N ASP A 140 14.98 -7.18 11.05
CA ASP A 140 14.96 -8.60 10.70
C ASP A 140 13.53 -9.08 10.40
N PRO A 141 13.10 -9.03 9.13
CA PRO A 141 11.74 -9.44 8.75
C PRO A 141 11.41 -10.88 9.16
N ALA A 142 12.38 -11.78 8.99
CA ALA A 142 12.19 -13.20 9.28
C ALA A 142 11.99 -13.44 10.78
N ALA A 143 12.70 -12.73 11.66
CA ALA A 143 12.51 -12.85 13.10
C ALA A 143 11.26 -12.09 13.63
N ASN A 144 10.72 -11.14 12.86
CA ASN A 144 9.68 -10.22 13.32
C ASN A 144 8.37 -10.27 12.53
N LEU A 145 8.00 -11.43 11.95
CA LEU A 145 6.71 -11.61 11.26
C LEU A 145 5.50 -11.23 12.13
N LYS A 146 5.57 -11.43 13.44
CA LYS A 146 4.51 -11.02 14.38
C LYS A 146 4.31 -9.50 14.42
N ALA A 147 5.37 -8.72 14.26
CA ALA A 147 5.27 -7.26 14.20
C ALA A 147 4.55 -6.81 12.90
N LEU A 148 4.84 -7.48 11.79
CA LEU A 148 4.12 -7.28 10.53
C LEU A 148 2.64 -7.68 10.66
N GLU A 149 2.33 -8.78 11.37
CA GLU A 149 0.97 -9.25 11.61
C GLU A 149 0.17 -8.26 12.48
N ASN A 150 0.83 -7.64 13.46
CA ASN A 150 0.22 -6.59 14.27
C ASN A 150 -0.16 -5.36 13.42
N LEU A 151 0.74 -4.91 12.53
CA LEU A 151 0.46 -3.80 11.61
C LEU A 151 -0.70 -4.12 10.69
N LEU A 152 -0.71 -5.32 10.11
CA LEU A 152 -1.78 -5.79 9.25
C LEU A 152 -3.13 -5.83 9.99
N GLY A 153 -3.14 -6.35 11.22
CA GLY A 153 -4.33 -6.41 12.05
C GLY A 153 -4.91 -5.02 12.38
N ILE A 154 -4.08 -3.97 12.50
CA ILE A 154 -4.57 -2.58 12.67
C ILE A 154 -5.34 -2.13 11.41
N VAL A 155 -4.85 -2.47 10.22
CA VAL A 155 -5.50 -2.10 8.95
C VAL A 155 -6.78 -2.91 8.72
N GLU A 156 -6.76 -4.22 8.96
CA GLU A 156 -7.94 -5.09 8.79
C GLU A 156 -9.10 -4.70 9.72
N ARG A 157 -8.79 -4.29 10.96
CA ARG A 157 -9.83 -3.86 11.92
C ARG A 157 -10.28 -2.40 11.76
N ALA A 158 -9.70 -1.65 10.83
CA ALA A 158 -9.93 -0.22 10.69
C ALA A 158 -11.38 0.16 10.34
N ARG A 159 -12.11 -0.73 9.65
CA ARG A 159 -13.53 -0.53 9.32
C ARG A 159 -14.45 -0.85 10.50
N ALA A 160 -14.15 -1.93 11.22
CA ALA A 160 -14.99 -2.47 12.28
C ALA A 160 -14.79 -1.79 13.65
N SER A 161 -13.57 -1.33 13.95
CA SER A 161 -13.21 -0.76 15.25
C SER A 161 -12.76 0.69 15.13
N GLY A 162 -13.06 1.50 16.15
CA GLY A 162 -12.58 2.87 16.25
C GLY A 162 -11.05 2.90 16.28
N GLY A 163 -10.41 3.26 15.16
CA GLY A 163 -8.94 3.21 15.05
C GLY A 163 -8.39 3.81 13.76
N LYS A 164 -9.19 4.61 13.06
CA LYS A 164 -8.91 5.04 11.67
C LYS A 164 -7.61 5.85 11.51
N ARG A 165 -7.17 6.57 12.56
CA ARG A 165 -5.87 7.26 12.56
C ARG A 165 -4.70 6.29 12.53
N GLY A 166 -4.72 5.25 13.37
CA GLY A 166 -3.70 4.20 13.38
C GLY A 166 -3.68 3.42 12.07
N ALA A 167 -4.85 3.22 11.45
CA ALA A 167 -4.95 2.60 10.13
C ALA A 167 -4.27 3.42 9.03
N VAL A 168 -4.47 4.75 8.98
CA VAL A 168 -3.80 5.62 7.99
C VAL A 168 -2.27 5.52 8.09
N GLN A 169 -1.74 5.52 9.31
CA GLN A 169 -0.30 5.35 9.55
C GLN A 169 0.15 3.95 9.14
N SER A 170 -0.58 2.91 9.54
CA SER A 170 -0.25 1.51 9.26
C SER A 170 -0.32 1.17 7.77
N ILE A 171 -1.26 1.74 7.01
CA ILE A 171 -1.33 1.60 5.54
C ILE A 171 -0.05 2.16 4.91
N THR A 172 0.36 3.37 5.31
CA THR A 172 1.57 4.02 4.77
C THR A 172 2.80 3.20 5.14
N ALA A 173 2.90 2.76 6.40
CA ALA A 173 4.00 1.93 6.89
C ALA A 173 4.10 0.58 6.16
N LEU A 174 2.98 -0.14 6.01
CA LEU A 174 2.95 -1.43 5.32
C LEU A 174 3.29 -1.27 3.84
N GLU A 175 2.77 -0.24 3.15
CA GLU A 175 3.15 0.05 1.76
C GLU A 175 4.67 0.24 1.62
N THR A 176 5.27 1.08 2.47
CA THR A 176 6.72 1.29 2.48
C THR A 176 7.48 -0.02 2.76
N LEU A 177 7.10 -0.76 3.80
CA LEU A 177 7.74 -2.04 4.15
C LEU A 177 7.69 -3.05 3.00
N PHE A 178 6.52 -3.23 2.39
CA PHE A 178 6.38 -4.13 1.25
C PHE A 178 7.19 -3.67 0.04
N ARG A 179 7.16 -2.38 -0.27
CA ARG A 179 7.85 -1.81 -1.43
C ARG A 179 9.36 -1.81 -1.29
N GLU A 180 9.89 -1.52 -0.10
CA GLU A 180 11.31 -1.22 0.11
C GLU A 180 12.08 -2.38 0.77
N SER A 181 11.44 -3.19 1.62
CA SER A 181 12.15 -4.18 2.46
C SER A 181 11.70 -5.63 2.28
N LEU A 182 10.42 -5.87 1.95
CA LEU A 182 9.86 -7.22 1.99
C LEU A 182 9.71 -7.90 0.63
N LEU A 183 9.35 -7.16 -0.43
CA LEU A 183 9.10 -7.76 -1.75
C LEU A 183 10.35 -7.70 -2.64
N PRO A 184 10.79 -8.82 -3.22
CA PRO A 184 11.84 -8.85 -4.24
C PRO A 184 11.30 -8.36 -5.60
N ASP A 185 12.18 -8.20 -6.59
CA ASP A 185 11.81 -7.86 -7.98
C ASP A 185 11.35 -9.09 -8.79
N ARG A 186 10.69 -10.03 -8.10
CA ARG A 186 10.04 -11.22 -8.65
C ARG A 186 8.77 -11.53 -7.85
N LYS A 187 7.89 -12.36 -8.40
CA LYS A 187 6.72 -12.86 -7.66
C LYS A 187 7.19 -13.79 -6.53
N LEU A 188 6.52 -13.70 -5.39
CA LEU A 188 6.71 -14.58 -4.24
C LEU A 188 6.15 -15.96 -4.54
N ARG A 189 6.65 -16.99 -3.88
CA ARG A 189 6.17 -18.38 -4.00
C ARG A 189 5.52 -18.86 -2.72
N TYR A 190 4.47 -19.65 -2.83
CA TYR A 190 3.94 -20.39 -1.68
C TYR A 190 4.91 -21.49 -1.27
N PHE A 191 4.84 -21.93 -0.01
CA PHE A 191 5.72 -22.99 0.50
C PHE A 191 5.57 -24.30 -0.30
N SER A 192 4.35 -24.61 -0.72
CA SER A 192 4.03 -25.77 -1.56
C SER A 192 4.56 -25.68 -2.99
N GLU A 193 4.87 -24.48 -3.48
CA GLU A 193 5.43 -24.25 -4.83
C GLU A 193 6.96 -24.33 -4.83
N GLN A 194 7.59 -24.40 -3.65
CA GLN A 194 9.03 -24.50 -3.52
C GLN A 194 9.51 -25.92 -3.87
N PRO A 195 10.77 -26.08 -4.31
CA PRO A 195 11.32 -27.37 -4.68
C PRO A 195 11.66 -28.22 -3.43
N LEU A 196 10.61 -28.62 -2.69
CA LEU A 196 10.73 -29.31 -1.40
C LEU A 196 11.49 -30.63 -1.52
N SER A 197 11.25 -31.43 -2.56
CA SER A 197 11.86 -32.76 -2.74
C SER A 197 13.40 -32.74 -2.77
N VAL A 198 13.98 -31.66 -3.32
CA VAL A 198 15.43 -31.49 -3.43
C VAL A 198 16.01 -30.64 -2.28
N ALA A 199 15.19 -30.18 -1.34
CA ALA A 199 15.65 -29.32 -0.24
C ALA A 199 16.81 -29.94 0.57
N ALA A 200 16.81 -31.26 0.76
CA ALA A 200 17.87 -32.00 1.45
C ALA A 200 19.13 -32.24 0.60
N SER A 201 19.07 -31.99 -0.71
CA SER A 201 20.17 -32.27 -1.65
C SER A 201 21.32 -31.27 -1.57
N ALA A 202 21.18 -30.21 -0.77
CA ALA A 202 22.21 -29.21 -0.56
C ALA A 202 22.34 -28.86 0.94
N PRO A 203 23.51 -28.34 1.37
CA PRO A 203 23.72 -27.90 2.74
C PRO A 203 22.63 -26.92 3.22
N HIS A 204 22.52 -26.77 4.54
CA HIS A 204 21.64 -25.80 5.19
C HIS A 204 20.15 -25.94 4.88
N GLU A 205 19.66 -27.16 4.63
CA GLU A 205 18.23 -27.46 4.39
C GLU A 205 17.31 -26.74 5.39
N ARG A 206 17.58 -26.87 6.69
CA ARG A 206 16.77 -26.25 7.74
C ARG A 206 16.63 -24.72 7.58
N LYS A 207 17.71 -24.04 7.20
CA LYS A 207 17.72 -22.58 6.99
C LYS A 207 17.01 -22.20 5.67
N ARG A 208 17.14 -23.03 4.62
CA ARG A 208 16.43 -22.87 3.35
C ARG A 208 14.92 -23.00 3.54
N LEU A 209 14.48 -24.09 4.18
CA LEU A 209 13.07 -24.32 4.51
C LEU A 209 12.47 -23.17 5.35
N MET A 210 13.23 -22.63 6.31
CA MET A 210 12.82 -21.45 7.07
C MET A 210 12.55 -20.24 6.18
N TYR A 211 13.45 -19.87 5.26
CA TYR A 211 13.24 -18.71 4.39
C TYR A 211 12.12 -18.92 3.39
N TRP A 212 11.95 -20.14 2.87
CA TRP A 212 10.79 -20.50 2.04
C TRP A 212 9.47 -20.34 2.80
N TYR A 213 9.44 -20.66 4.09
CA TYR A 213 8.27 -20.46 4.94
C TYR A 213 8.03 -18.97 5.27
N VAL A 214 9.11 -18.19 5.44
CA VAL A 214 9.04 -16.73 5.57
C VAL A 214 8.45 -16.11 4.29
N GLU A 215 8.89 -16.57 3.11
CA GLU A 215 8.36 -16.13 1.82
C GLU A 215 6.85 -16.38 1.70
N ASP A 216 6.40 -17.59 2.03
CA ASP A 216 4.98 -17.97 2.05
C ASP A 216 4.18 -17.08 3.01
N SER A 217 4.70 -16.85 4.22
CA SER A 217 4.07 -15.99 5.24
C SER A 217 3.92 -14.55 4.74
N ILE A 218 4.99 -13.96 4.20
CA ILE A 218 4.98 -12.60 3.64
C ILE A 218 3.99 -12.52 2.47
N LYS A 219 3.94 -13.53 1.59
CA LYS A 219 2.99 -13.58 0.47
C LYS A 219 1.55 -13.56 0.97
N ARG A 220 1.20 -14.39 1.95
CA ARG A 220 -0.16 -14.44 2.52
C ARG A 220 -0.55 -13.12 3.18
N MET A 221 0.36 -12.52 3.93
CA MET A 221 0.14 -11.24 4.60
C MET A 221 0.00 -10.08 3.59
N TYR A 222 0.77 -10.12 2.51
CA TYR A 222 0.66 -9.13 1.43
C TYR A 222 -0.69 -9.21 0.72
N LEU A 223 -1.17 -10.41 0.41
CA LEU A 223 -2.49 -10.60 -0.22
C LEU A 223 -3.63 -10.16 0.70
N ARG A 224 -3.52 -10.43 2.01
CA ARG A 224 -4.44 -9.89 3.03
C ARG A 224 -4.39 -8.37 3.08
N PHE A 225 -3.19 -7.77 3.01
CA PHE A 225 -3.04 -6.32 2.96
C PHE A 225 -3.72 -5.72 1.72
N ILE A 226 -3.54 -6.31 0.53
CA ILE A 226 -4.24 -5.87 -0.69
C ILE A 226 -5.76 -5.95 -0.51
N ALA A 227 -6.28 -7.05 0.06
CA ALA A 227 -7.70 -7.19 0.33
C ALA A 227 -8.21 -6.10 1.30
N ALA A 228 -7.44 -5.79 2.35
CA ALA A 228 -7.77 -4.70 3.26
C ALA A 228 -7.72 -3.32 2.58
N LEU A 229 -6.79 -3.08 1.65
CA LEU A 229 -6.77 -1.86 0.83
C LEU A 229 -8.02 -1.74 -0.04
N ASP A 230 -8.49 -2.83 -0.65
CA ASP A 230 -9.72 -2.84 -1.45
C ASP A 230 -10.93 -2.48 -0.56
N GLU A 231 -11.05 -3.07 0.62
CA GLU A 231 -12.12 -2.76 1.58
C GLU A 231 -12.09 -1.29 2.02
N LEU A 232 -10.90 -0.77 2.35
CA LEU A 232 -10.71 0.62 2.80
C LEU A 232 -10.85 1.63 1.66
N SER A 233 -10.63 1.23 0.41
CA SER A 233 -10.96 2.04 -0.78
C SER A 233 -12.47 2.34 -0.90
N ARG A 234 -13.31 1.60 -0.15
CA ARG A 234 -14.77 1.73 -0.08
C ARG A 234 -15.24 2.31 1.26
N ASP A 235 -14.33 2.71 2.16
CA ASP A 235 -14.70 3.33 3.44
C ASP A 235 -15.33 4.72 3.20
N PRO A 236 -16.32 5.17 3.99
CA PRO A 236 -16.89 6.51 3.87
C PRO A 236 -15.86 7.63 4.09
N LEU A 237 -14.77 7.41 4.84
CA LEU A 237 -13.77 8.45 5.07
C LEU A 237 -12.88 8.69 3.84
N PRO A 238 -12.82 9.92 3.31
CA PRO A 238 -12.01 10.24 2.14
C PRO A 238 -10.51 9.95 2.30
N ILE A 239 -9.96 10.14 3.50
CA ILE A 239 -8.52 9.93 3.74
C ILE A 239 -8.12 8.45 3.58
N LEU A 240 -8.98 7.51 3.97
CA LEU A 240 -8.72 6.08 3.83
C LEU A 240 -8.79 5.66 2.36
N LYS A 241 -9.76 6.19 1.62
CA LYS A 241 -9.85 5.98 0.17
C LYS A 241 -8.61 6.51 -0.55
N GLU A 242 -8.18 7.74 -0.22
CA GLU A 242 -7.01 8.38 -0.83
C GLU A 242 -5.73 7.59 -0.53
N LYS A 243 -5.55 7.16 0.73
CA LYS A 243 -4.40 6.35 1.14
C LYS A 243 -4.40 4.98 0.48
N SER A 244 -5.56 4.33 0.38
CA SER A 244 -5.67 3.02 -0.29
C SER A 244 -5.34 3.11 -1.78
N LEU A 245 -5.88 4.12 -2.46
CA LEU A 245 -5.61 4.37 -3.88
C LEU A 245 -4.11 4.66 -4.14
N LYS A 246 -3.51 5.55 -3.34
CA LYS A 246 -2.08 5.89 -3.49
C LYS A 246 -1.16 4.70 -3.17
N SER A 247 -1.51 3.91 -2.15
CA SER A 247 -0.74 2.72 -1.78
C SER A 247 -0.83 1.64 -2.87
N ALA A 248 -2.03 1.42 -3.41
CA ALA A 248 -2.23 0.47 -4.51
C ALA A 248 -1.39 0.84 -5.75
N TYR A 249 -1.37 2.13 -6.11
CA TYR A 249 -0.51 2.64 -7.18
C TYR A 249 0.98 2.46 -6.89
N ALA A 250 1.45 2.85 -5.70
CA ALA A 250 2.87 2.75 -5.35
C ALA A 250 3.37 1.30 -5.39
N LEU A 251 2.58 0.36 -4.88
CA LEU A 251 2.88 -1.06 -4.92
C LEU A 251 2.89 -1.59 -6.36
N LEU A 252 1.85 -1.31 -7.14
CA LEU A 252 1.72 -1.78 -8.53
C LEU A 252 2.83 -1.24 -9.42
N LYS A 253 3.26 0.00 -9.19
CA LYS A 253 4.34 0.62 -9.94
C LYS A 253 5.70 -0.02 -9.62
N SER A 254 5.92 -0.45 -8.39
CA SER A 254 7.25 -0.86 -7.93
C SER A 254 7.47 -2.36 -7.87
N LYS A 255 6.42 -3.18 -7.72
CA LYS A 255 6.55 -4.62 -7.46
C LYS A 255 5.58 -5.43 -8.31
N PRO A 256 5.99 -6.62 -8.79
CA PRO A 256 5.17 -7.46 -9.66
C PRO A 256 4.12 -8.32 -8.93
N GLU A 257 4.11 -8.35 -7.60
CA GLU A 257 3.17 -9.18 -6.83
C GLU A 257 1.78 -8.52 -6.77
N GLY A 258 0.71 -9.28 -7.02
CA GLY A 258 -0.67 -8.79 -6.85
C GLY A 258 -1.17 -7.77 -7.90
N GLU A 259 -0.53 -7.71 -9.08
CA GLU A 259 -0.80 -6.69 -10.11
C GLU A 259 -2.29 -6.49 -10.44
N ARG A 260 -3.00 -7.60 -10.66
CA ARG A 260 -4.41 -7.59 -11.06
C ARG A 260 -5.30 -6.98 -9.98
N GLN A 261 -5.11 -7.40 -8.73
CA GLN A 261 -5.90 -6.92 -7.60
C GLN A 261 -5.63 -5.43 -7.34
N LEU A 262 -4.37 -5.00 -7.37
CA LEU A 262 -3.99 -3.60 -7.20
C LEU A 262 -4.58 -2.72 -8.31
N LEU A 263 -4.51 -3.15 -9.56
CA LEU A 263 -5.09 -2.43 -10.70
C LEU A 263 -6.62 -2.32 -10.55
N ASN A 264 -7.29 -3.38 -10.13
CA ASN A 264 -8.74 -3.38 -9.91
C ASN A 264 -9.15 -2.35 -8.83
N ILE A 265 -8.39 -2.24 -7.74
CA ILE A 265 -8.61 -1.20 -6.71
C ILE A 265 -8.55 0.19 -7.35
N MET A 266 -7.52 0.47 -8.16
CA MET A 266 -7.35 1.77 -8.82
C MET A 266 -8.48 2.07 -9.80
N VAL A 267 -8.79 1.14 -10.71
CA VAL A 267 -9.82 1.33 -11.75
C VAL A 267 -11.20 1.51 -11.14
N ASN A 268 -11.55 0.75 -10.10
CA ASN A 268 -12.83 0.92 -9.40
C ASN A 268 -12.98 2.33 -8.80
N LYS A 269 -11.90 3.05 -8.52
CA LYS A 269 -11.96 4.44 -8.01
C LYS A 269 -12.32 5.47 -9.07
N LEU A 270 -12.33 5.14 -10.36
CA LEU A 270 -12.91 6.00 -11.40
C LEU A 270 -14.40 6.27 -11.16
N GLY A 271 -15.08 5.35 -10.48
CA GLY A 271 -16.50 5.48 -10.10
C GLY A 271 -16.74 6.11 -8.73
N ASP A 272 -15.72 6.68 -8.07
CA ASP A 272 -15.95 7.27 -6.74
C ASP A 272 -16.87 8.50 -6.81
N PRO A 273 -17.82 8.66 -5.86
CA PRO A 273 -18.67 9.84 -5.79
C PRO A 273 -17.86 11.15 -5.69
N SER A 274 -16.72 11.11 -4.98
CA SER A 274 -15.81 12.24 -4.85
C SER A 274 -15.05 12.46 -6.15
N ARG A 275 -15.28 13.62 -6.78
CA ARG A 275 -14.58 14.04 -8.01
C ARG A 275 -13.06 14.04 -7.82
N LYS A 276 -12.58 14.47 -6.65
CA LYS A 276 -11.14 14.48 -6.32
C LYS A 276 -10.54 13.08 -6.38
N ILE A 277 -11.24 12.06 -5.87
CA ILE A 277 -10.76 10.68 -5.85
C ILE A 277 -10.82 10.06 -7.25
N ALA A 278 -11.93 10.25 -7.97
CA ALA A 278 -12.08 9.75 -9.35
C ALA A 278 -11.03 10.34 -10.30
N SER A 279 -10.81 11.67 -10.25
CA SER A 279 -9.76 12.33 -11.03
C SER A 279 -8.36 11.87 -10.62
N SER A 280 -8.11 11.63 -9.33
CA SER A 280 -6.82 11.09 -8.86
C SER A 280 -6.60 9.67 -9.38
N ALA A 281 -7.62 8.83 -9.42
CA ALA A 281 -7.53 7.47 -9.94
C ALA A 281 -7.19 7.46 -11.44
N SER A 282 -7.86 8.30 -12.23
CA SER A 282 -7.55 8.49 -13.65
C SER A 282 -6.11 8.93 -13.85
N TYR A 283 -5.67 9.96 -13.13
CA TYR A 283 -4.29 10.46 -13.17
C TYR A 283 -3.27 9.36 -12.83
N LEU A 284 -3.47 8.61 -11.74
CA LEU A 284 -2.53 7.57 -11.33
C LEU A 284 -2.48 6.39 -12.31
N CYS A 285 -3.59 6.04 -12.96
CA CYS A 285 -3.57 5.02 -14.02
C CYS A 285 -2.77 5.51 -15.24
N LEU A 286 -2.86 6.79 -15.60
CA LEU A 286 -2.06 7.38 -16.69
C LEU A 286 -0.57 7.44 -16.32
N GLU A 287 -0.24 7.79 -15.09
CA GLU A 287 1.15 7.73 -14.61
C GLU A 287 1.71 6.30 -14.59
N LEU A 288 0.87 5.31 -14.26
CA LEU A 288 1.26 3.90 -14.30
C LEU A 288 1.66 3.46 -15.71
N ILE A 289 0.84 3.76 -16.73
CA ILE A 289 1.16 3.36 -18.11
C ILE A 289 2.32 4.16 -18.73
N LYS A 290 2.64 5.34 -18.19
CA LYS A 290 3.86 6.08 -18.54
C LYS A 290 5.09 5.38 -17.98
N ALA A 291 5.03 4.94 -16.71
CA ALA A 291 6.12 4.20 -16.08
C ALA A 291 6.29 2.80 -16.70
N HIS A 292 5.18 2.13 -17.05
CA HIS A 292 5.16 0.77 -17.59
C HIS A 292 4.38 0.70 -18.91
N PRO A 293 5.01 1.04 -20.05
CA PRO A 293 4.32 1.04 -21.36
C PRO A 293 3.73 -0.31 -21.77
N ALA A 294 4.32 -1.43 -21.32
CA ALA A 294 3.81 -2.78 -21.56
C ALA A 294 2.44 -3.04 -20.91
N MET A 295 2.05 -2.26 -19.89
CA MET A 295 0.77 -2.41 -19.20
C MET A 295 -0.39 -1.70 -19.89
N LYS A 296 -0.15 -0.87 -20.92
CA LYS A 296 -1.20 -0.04 -21.56
C LYS A 296 -2.46 -0.84 -21.92
N ARG A 297 -2.27 -1.98 -22.59
CA ARG A 297 -3.38 -2.85 -23.02
C ARG A 297 -4.09 -3.53 -21.85
N ILE A 298 -3.35 -3.89 -20.80
CA ILE A 298 -3.92 -4.48 -19.58
C ILE A 298 -4.81 -3.44 -18.87
N VAL A 299 -4.31 -2.22 -18.71
CA VAL A 299 -5.06 -1.12 -18.09
C VAL A 299 -6.29 -0.76 -18.93
N ALA A 300 -6.15 -0.64 -20.25
CA ALA A 300 -7.28 -0.37 -21.15
C ALA A 300 -8.39 -1.44 -21.01
N ARG A 301 -8.03 -2.73 -21.02
CA ARG A 301 -9.00 -3.83 -20.82
C ARG A 301 -9.71 -3.76 -19.48
N GLU A 302 -9.01 -3.45 -18.40
CA GLU A 302 -9.64 -3.35 -17.08
C GLU A 302 -10.59 -2.14 -16.99
N VAL A 303 -10.21 -1.00 -17.59
CA VAL A 303 -11.05 0.21 -17.65
C VAL A 303 -12.28 -0.02 -18.55
N GLU A 304 -12.13 -0.73 -19.66
CA GLU A 304 -13.22 -1.15 -20.53
C GLU A 304 -14.20 -2.07 -19.78
N ALA A 305 -13.69 -3.12 -19.14
CA ALA A 305 -14.50 -4.03 -18.32
C ALA A 305 -15.23 -3.31 -17.17
N PHE A 306 -14.59 -2.29 -16.58
CA PHE A 306 -15.24 -1.40 -15.62
C PHE A 306 -16.37 -0.58 -16.27
N THR A 307 -16.13 0.01 -17.45
CA THR A 307 -17.08 0.90 -18.14
C THR A 307 -18.42 0.22 -18.44
N PHE A 308 -18.38 -1.05 -18.85
CA PHE A 308 -19.57 -1.84 -19.20
C PHE A 308 -20.12 -2.68 -18.03
N ARG A 309 -19.54 -2.57 -16.83
CA ARG A 309 -20.03 -3.29 -15.66
C ARG A 309 -21.41 -2.78 -15.25
N ARG A 310 -22.32 -3.71 -14.93
CA ARG A 310 -23.65 -3.38 -14.40
C ARG A 310 -23.52 -2.53 -13.13
N GLY A 311 -24.32 -1.47 -13.03
CA GLY A 311 -24.33 -0.56 -11.88
C GLY A 311 -23.33 0.59 -11.95
N VAL A 312 -22.49 0.67 -12.99
CA VAL A 312 -21.60 1.82 -13.21
C VAL A 312 -22.41 2.99 -13.78
N GLY A 313 -22.45 4.10 -13.04
CA GLY A 313 -23.21 5.30 -13.43
C GLY A 313 -22.53 6.11 -14.54
N LEU A 314 -23.31 6.95 -15.23
CA LEU A 314 -22.84 7.79 -16.37
C LEU A 314 -21.60 8.63 -16.03
N LYS A 315 -21.52 9.19 -14.81
CA LYS A 315 -20.36 9.98 -14.37
C LYS A 315 -19.07 9.14 -14.32
N ALA A 316 -19.18 7.87 -13.90
CA ALA A 316 -18.05 6.96 -13.85
C ALA A 316 -17.62 6.52 -15.27
N GLN A 317 -18.59 6.25 -16.14
CA GLN A 317 -18.34 5.97 -17.56
C GLN A 317 -17.66 7.15 -18.26
N TYR A 318 -18.07 8.39 -17.93
CA TYR A 318 -17.40 9.60 -18.41
C TYR A 318 -15.92 9.65 -17.99
N TYR A 319 -15.59 9.41 -16.72
CA TYR A 319 -14.19 9.38 -16.28
C TYR A 319 -13.37 8.27 -16.95
N ALA A 320 -13.98 7.10 -17.15
CA ALA A 320 -13.35 5.99 -17.86
C ALA A 320 -13.07 6.35 -19.33
N ALA A 321 -14.04 6.93 -20.03
CA ALA A 321 -13.87 7.41 -21.41
C ALA A 321 -12.79 8.49 -21.53
N VAL A 322 -12.78 9.47 -20.61
CA VAL A 322 -11.73 10.51 -20.57
C VAL A 322 -10.36 9.90 -20.34
N MET A 323 -10.23 8.93 -19.43
CA MET A 323 -8.97 8.25 -19.17
C MET A 323 -8.49 7.47 -20.40
N MET A 324 -9.37 6.66 -21.01
CA MET A 324 -9.06 5.89 -22.22
C MET A 324 -8.59 6.79 -23.37
N ASN A 325 -9.18 7.98 -23.51
CA ASN A 325 -8.81 8.95 -24.54
C ASN A 325 -7.41 9.53 -24.34
N GLN A 326 -6.90 9.51 -23.10
CA GLN A 326 -5.59 10.02 -22.74
C GLN A 326 -4.48 8.95 -22.83
N ILE A 327 -4.80 7.72 -23.24
CA ILE A 327 -3.82 6.65 -23.40
C ILE A 327 -2.95 6.93 -24.64
N PRO A 328 -1.62 7.14 -24.49
CA PRO A 328 -0.75 7.41 -25.62
C PRO A 328 -0.58 6.16 -26.48
N LEU A 329 -0.94 6.28 -27.76
CA LEU A 329 -0.78 5.22 -28.76
C LEU A 329 0.63 5.20 -29.35
N GLY A 330 1.02 4.05 -29.89
CA GLY A 330 2.26 3.88 -30.63
C GLY A 330 2.04 2.95 -31.82
N HIS A 331 2.95 2.96 -32.79
CA HIS A 331 2.85 2.12 -33.98
C HIS A 331 3.52 0.74 -33.84
N LYS A 332 4.18 0.47 -32.69
CA LYS A 332 4.95 -0.75 -32.45
C LYS A 332 4.35 -1.58 -31.32
N GLY A 333 4.65 -2.89 -31.31
CA GLY A 333 4.19 -3.83 -30.29
C GLY A 333 2.66 -3.88 -30.21
N ASP A 334 2.12 -3.79 -29.01
CA ASP A 334 0.67 -3.80 -28.74
C ASP A 334 -0.08 -2.55 -29.22
N GLY A 335 0.61 -1.57 -29.82
CA GLY A 335 0.03 -0.29 -30.23
C GLY A 335 -1.17 -0.38 -31.18
N PRO A 336 -1.07 -1.09 -32.33
CA PRO A 336 -2.19 -1.29 -33.25
C PRO A 336 -3.38 -2.00 -32.59
N ALA A 337 -3.12 -3.09 -31.84
CA ALA A 337 -4.16 -3.84 -31.15
C ALA A 337 -4.85 -3.03 -30.05
N LEU A 338 -4.11 -2.15 -29.37
CA LEU A 338 -4.68 -1.21 -28.40
C LEU A 338 -5.57 -0.17 -29.09
N ALA A 339 -5.16 0.35 -30.25
CA ALA A 339 -5.97 1.31 -31.00
C ALA A 339 -7.29 0.68 -31.46
N GLU A 340 -7.24 -0.54 -32.00
CA GLU A 340 -8.43 -1.32 -32.37
C GLU A 340 -9.35 -1.53 -31.17
N GLN A 341 -8.81 -2.01 -30.05
CA GLN A 341 -9.58 -2.22 -28.81
C GLN A 341 -10.26 -0.92 -28.33
N LEU A 342 -9.56 0.22 -28.37
CA LEU A 342 -10.14 1.50 -27.95
C LEU A 342 -11.28 1.93 -28.87
N ILE A 343 -11.14 1.75 -30.18
CA ILE A 343 -12.21 2.03 -31.16
C ILE A 343 -13.44 1.16 -30.86
N GLU A 344 -13.26 -0.14 -30.66
CA GLU A 344 -14.34 -1.05 -30.28
C GLU A 344 -15.01 -0.62 -28.97
N ALA A 345 -14.23 -0.28 -27.95
CA ALA A 345 -14.74 0.20 -26.67
C ALA A 345 -15.56 1.49 -26.82
N TYR A 346 -15.12 2.45 -27.65
CA TYR A 346 -15.88 3.69 -27.88
C TYR A 346 -17.17 3.46 -28.64
N PHE A 347 -17.17 2.63 -29.70
CA PHE A 347 -18.39 2.29 -30.41
C PHE A 347 -19.36 1.49 -29.53
N GLY A 348 -18.85 0.56 -28.73
CA GLY A 348 -19.64 -0.16 -27.73
C GLY A 348 -20.26 0.78 -26.71
N LEU A 349 -19.50 1.77 -26.22
CA LEU A 349 -20.00 2.76 -25.27
C LEU A 349 -21.05 3.66 -25.91
N PHE A 350 -20.83 4.11 -27.14
CA PHE A 350 -21.80 4.89 -27.90
C PHE A 350 -23.11 4.12 -28.09
N GLN A 351 -23.05 2.87 -28.56
CA GLN A 351 -24.24 2.04 -28.76
C GLN A 351 -24.98 1.78 -27.44
N TYR A 352 -24.24 1.53 -26.35
CA TYR A 352 -24.81 1.39 -25.01
C TYR A 352 -25.57 2.66 -24.58
N LEU A 353 -24.95 3.84 -24.73
CA LEU A 353 -25.55 5.11 -24.34
C LEU A 353 -26.74 5.49 -25.24
N TYR A 354 -26.64 5.22 -26.54
CA TYR A 354 -27.73 5.43 -27.49
C TYR A 354 -28.96 4.59 -27.10
N ASN A 355 -28.79 3.29 -26.86
CA ASN A 355 -29.86 2.41 -26.40
C ASN A 355 -30.44 2.85 -25.05
N LEU A 356 -29.61 3.40 -24.16
CA LEU A 356 -30.07 3.95 -22.89
C LEU A 356 -30.91 5.21 -23.09
N SER A 357 -30.55 6.07 -24.07
CA SER A 357 -31.34 7.27 -24.40
C SER A 357 -32.71 6.92 -24.98
N LEU A 358 -32.82 5.86 -25.79
CA LEU A 358 -34.11 5.38 -26.32
C LEU A 358 -35.01 4.80 -25.22
N LYS A 359 -34.44 4.20 -24.17
CA LYS A 359 -35.21 3.70 -23.02
C LYS A 359 -35.67 4.82 -22.09
N LYS A 360 -34.98 5.96 -22.09
CA LYS A 360 -35.29 7.16 -21.32
C LYS A 360 -36.14 8.14 -22.14
N ASP A 361 -37.21 7.66 -22.78
CA ASP A 361 -38.19 8.57 -23.36
C ASP A 361 -38.82 9.43 -22.24
N PRO A 362 -38.79 10.76 -22.34
CA PRO A 362 -39.36 11.66 -21.34
C PRO A 362 -40.89 11.56 -21.22
N ALA A 363 -41.55 10.87 -22.16
CA ALA A 363 -43.01 10.69 -22.16
C ALA A 363 -43.54 9.70 -21.10
N LYS A 364 -42.68 8.91 -20.43
CA LYS A 364 -43.13 7.93 -19.41
C LYS A 364 -42.87 8.35 -17.96
N GLU A 365 -42.11 9.41 -17.70
CA GLU A 365 -41.88 9.90 -16.33
C GLU A 365 -42.85 11.01 -15.91
N GLU A 366 -43.56 11.68 -16.83
CA GLU A 366 -44.60 12.66 -16.45
C GLU A 366 -45.89 12.02 -15.92
N GLU A 367 -46.21 10.78 -16.29
CA GLU A 367 -47.39 10.06 -15.75
C GLU A 367 -47.17 9.48 -14.34
N ALA A 368 -45.94 9.54 -13.79
CA ALA A 368 -45.58 8.93 -12.52
C ALA A 368 -45.27 9.94 -11.39
N LYS A 369 -45.74 11.19 -11.48
CA LYS A 369 -45.80 12.08 -10.31
C LYS A 369 -47.14 11.88 -9.58
N PRO A 370 -47.17 11.40 -8.32
CA PRO A 370 -48.41 11.45 -7.55
C PRO A 370 -48.73 12.91 -7.24
N GLU A 371 -49.94 13.35 -7.63
CA GLU A 371 -50.49 14.64 -7.23
C GLU A 371 -50.40 14.82 -5.71
N VAL A 372 -49.58 15.77 -5.26
CA VAL A 372 -49.57 16.19 -3.86
C VAL A 372 -50.84 17.00 -3.63
N LYS A 373 -51.87 16.36 -3.06
CA LYS A 373 -53.06 17.04 -2.53
C LYS A 373 -52.64 18.10 -1.51
N LYS A 374 -52.79 19.38 -1.87
CA LYS A 374 -52.71 20.50 -0.94
C LYS A 374 -53.78 20.31 0.15
N LYS A 375 -53.36 20.02 1.37
CA LYS A 375 -54.22 20.14 2.56
C LYS A 375 -54.42 21.62 2.86
N ASP A 376 -55.64 22.11 2.67
CA ASP A 376 -56.10 23.42 3.13
C ASP A 376 -55.85 23.57 4.64
N LYS A 377 -54.94 24.47 5.01
CA LYS A 377 -54.88 25.01 6.37
C LYS A 377 -55.92 26.13 6.47
N LYS A 378 -57.15 25.74 6.86
CA LYS A 378 -58.16 26.69 7.36
C LYS A 378 -57.58 27.47 8.53
N ARG A 379 -57.46 28.78 8.34
CA ARG A 379 -57.24 29.79 9.39
C ARG A 379 -58.40 29.72 10.38
N HIS A 380 -58.12 29.43 11.65
CA HIS A 380 -59.03 29.80 12.74
C HIS A 380 -58.52 31.12 13.34
N ARG A 381 -59.18 32.20 12.96
CA ARG A 381 -59.13 33.49 13.64
C ARG A 381 -60.42 33.57 14.42
N ASP A 382 -60.34 33.51 15.73
CA ASP A 382 -61.35 34.14 16.57
C ASP A 382 -60.68 34.81 17.75
N GLY A 383 -60.94 36.12 17.86
CA GLY A 383 -60.52 36.95 18.96
C GLY A 383 -61.72 37.19 19.87
N GLY A 384 -61.49 37.18 21.18
CA GLY A 384 -62.46 37.59 22.17
C GLY A 384 -61.74 38.18 23.39
N ARG A 385 -61.89 39.50 23.57
CA ARG A 385 -61.37 40.31 24.69
C ARG A 385 -62.20 40.10 25.97
N GLY A 386 -61.57 40.29 27.14
CA GLY A 386 -62.22 40.59 28.43
C GLY A 386 -61.26 40.31 29.60
N ARG A 387 -60.47 41.26 30.12
CA ARG A 387 -60.75 42.39 31.04
C ARG A 387 -60.94 41.98 32.51
N GLY A 388 -60.04 42.46 33.38
CA GLY A 388 -60.14 42.54 34.86
C GLY A 388 -59.48 41.36 35.59
N GLY A 389 -58.68 41.49 36.65
CA GLY A 389 -58.35 42.58 37.56
C GLY A 389 -58.18 42.01 38.98
N ARG A 390 -57.17 42.51 39.73
CA ARG A 390 -56.84 42.20 41.15
C ARG A 390 -56.28 40.78 41.42
N GLY A 391 -55.28 40.56 42.26
CA GLY A 391 -54.56 41.38 43.22
C GLY A 391 -54.18 40.52 44.43
N GLY A 392 -52.91 40.56 44.87
CA GLY A 392 -52.54 40.43 46.27
C GLY A 392 -51.84 39.14 46.77
N ARG A 393 -50.69 39.38 47.43
CA ARG A 393 -50.13 38.70 48.64
C ARG A 393 -49.52 37.30 48.45
N ARG A 394 -48.47 36.86 49.16
CA ARG A 394 -47.48 37.43 50.11
C ARG A 394 -46.49 36.28 50.43
N SER A 395 -45.19 36.59 50.55
CA SER A 395 -44.18 36.11 51.53
C SER A 395 -44.10 34.66 52.07
N GLY A 396 -42.85 34.20 52.24
CA GLY A 396 -42.38 33.26 53.29
C GLY A 396 -41.73 32.00 52.69
N ARG A 397 -40.39 31.82 52.63
CA ARG A 397 -39.38 31.57 53.69
C ARG A 397 -39.65 30.28 54.50
N GLY A 398 -38.74 29.32 54.40
CA GLY A 398 -38.52 28.27 55.40
C GLY A 398 -38.13 26.92 54.80
N GLY A 399 -36.95 26.42 55.17
CA GLY A 399 -36.48 25.04 54.92
C GLY A 399 -35.07 24.98 54.39
#